data_AF-A0A2J8QQX9-F1
#
_entry.id   AF-A0A2J8QQX9-F1
#
_cell.length_a   1.000
_cell.length_b   1.000
_cell.length_c   1.000
_cell.angle_alpha   90.00
_cell.angle_beta   90.00
_cell.angle_gamma   90.00
#
_symmetry.space_group_name_H-M   'P 1'
#
loop_
_entity.id
_entity.type
_entity.pdbx_description
1 polymer ?
#
loop_
_entity_poly.entity_id
_entity_poly.type
_entity_poly.pdbx_seq_one_letter_code
_entity_poly.pdbx_strand_id
1 'polypeptide(L)'
;MGFLQLLVVAVLASEHRVAGAAEVFGNSSEDPVPGGCNLEFDLDIDPNIYLEYNFFETTIKFAPANLGYARGVDPPPCDAGTDQDSRWRLQYDVYQYFLPENDLTEEMLLKHLQRMVSVPQVKANALKV
;
A
#
# COMPACT_ATOMS: atom_id res chain seq x y z
N MET A 1 31.44 -5.51 -13.21
CA MET A 1 30.22 -5.34 -14.02
C MET A 1 29.09 -5.93 -13.20
N GLY A 2 28.38 -5.10 -12.43
CA GLY A 2 27.30 -5.57 -11.56
C GLY A 2 26.07 -5.83 -12.42
N PHE A 3 25.65 -7.09 -12.50
CA PHE A 3 24.42 -7.45 -13.20
C PHE A 3 23.24 -6.90 -12.40
N LEU A 4 22.28 -6.29 -13.11
CA LEU A 4 21.07 -5.74 -12.52
C LEU A 4 20.22 -6.90 -11.99
N GLN A 5 20.23 -7.15 -10.68
CA GLN A 5 19.26 -8.05 -10.06
C GLN A 5 17.88 -7.40 -10.17
N LEU A 6 16.93 -8.07 -10.83
CA LEU A 6 15.56 -7.60 -10.91
C LEU A 6 14.91 -7.78 -9.52
N LEU A 7 14.57 -6.65 -8.89
CA LEU A 7 13.90 -6.58 -7.60
C LEU A 7 12.40 -6.43 -7.81
N VAL A 8 11.61 -7.34 -7.23
CA VAL A 8 10.15 -7.20 -7.14
C VAL A 8 9.80 -6.76 -5.74
N VAL A 9 9.10 -5.63 -5.63
CA VAL A 9 8.62 -5.06 -4.37
C VAL A 9 7.11 -5.28 -4.25
N ALA A 10 6.68 -5.82 -3.12
CA ALA A 10 5.27 -5.87 -2.74
C ALA A 10 5.05 -5.07 -1.45
N VAL A 11 4.04 -4.21 -1.44
CA VAL A 11 3.63 -3.44 -0.28
C VAL A 11 2.27 -3.96 0.16
N LEU A 12 2.21 -4.54 1.36
CA LEU A 12 1.00 -5.14 1.89
C LEU A 12 0.48 -4.29 3.05
N ALA A 13 -0.79 -3.91 3.01
CA ALA A 13 -1.44 -3.27 4.14
C ALA A 13 -1.40 -4.21 5.35
N SER A 14 -0.80 -3.74 6.44
CA SER A 14 -0.68 -4.45 7.71
C SER A 14 -1.92 -4.11 8.54
N GLU A 15 -2.85 -5.04 8.64
CA GLU A 15 -4.06 -4.82 9.43
C GLU A 15 -3.75 -4.81 10.93
N HIS A 16 -4.11 -3.72 11.60
CA HIS A 16 -4.62 -3.80 12.96
C HIS A 16 -6.15 -3.81 12.91
N ARG A 17 -6.73 -4.99 13.14
CA ARG A 17 -8.17 -5.22 13.38
C ARG A 17 -9.08 -4.37 12.47
N VAL A 18 -8.99 -4.55 11.16
CA VAL A 18 -10.06 -4.10 10.27
C VAL A 18 -11.07 -5.24 10.18
N ALA A 19 -12.13 -5.16 10.99
CA ALA A 19 -13.30 -6.00 10.77
C ALA A 19 -13.95 -5.53 9.46
N GLY A 20 -13.58 -6.15 8.35
CA GLY A 20 -14.21 -5.90 7.06
C GLY A 20 -15.65 -6.41 7.06
N ALA A 21 -16.59 -5.53 7.36
CA ALA A 21 -18.00 -5.71 7.03
C ALA A 21 -18.30 -4.85 5.81
N ALA A 22 -18.60 -5.49 4.67
CA ALA A 22 -19.21 -4.80 3.54
C ALA A 22 -20.72 -4.70 3.81
N GLU A 23 -21.11 -3.68 4.56
CA GLU A 23 -22.51 -3.27 4.70
C GLU A 23 -22.69 -1.96 3.92
N VAL A 24 -23.60 -1.96 2.94
CA VAL A 24 -23.96 -0.76 2.18
C VAL A 24 -24.92 0.06 3.05
N PHE A 25 -24.38 0.99 3.82
CA PHE A 25 -25.17 2.06 4.45
C PHE A 25 -25.30 3.21 3.45
N GLY A 26 -26.53 3.65 3.19
CA GLY A 26 -26.75 4.92 2.52
C GLY A 26 -26.31 6.04 3.48
N ASN A 27 -25.40 6.91 3.04
CA ASN A 27 -24.90 8.02 3.85
C ASN A 27 -26.08 8.87 4.35
N SER A 28 -26.36 8.81 5.65
CA SER A 28 -27.35 9.64 6.33
C SER A 28 -26.80 11.04 6.58
N SER A 29 -27.65 12.00 6.94
CA SER A 29 -27.19 13.36 7.31
C SER A 29 -26.32 13.38 8.57
N GLU A 30 -26.42 12.34 9.41
CA GLU A 30 -25.66 12.13 10.64
C GLU A 30 -24.31 11.46 10.38
N ASP A 31 -24.12 10.87 9.19
CA ASP A 31 -22.91 10.11 8.89
C ASP A 31 -21.72 11.08 8.71
N PRO A 32 -20.53 10.72 9.24
CA PRO A 32 -19.34 11.56 9.12
C PRO A 32 -19.00 11.80 7.65
N VAL A 33 -18.55 13.00 7.33
CA VAL A 33 -18.06 13.32 6.00
C VAL A 33 -16.78 12.52 5.77
N PRO A 34 -16.65 11.75 4.68
CA PRO A 34 -15.40 11.09 4.34
C PRO A 34 -14.28 12.15 4.30
N GLY A 35 -13.24 11.98 5.13
CA GLY A 35 -12.17 12.97 5.30
C GLY A 35 -10.84 12.48 4.78
N GLY A 36 -10.85 12.08 3.52
CA GLY A 36 -9.64 11.75 2.80
C GLY A 36 -8.86 12.98 2.38
N CYS A 37 -7.54 12.90 2.53
CA CYS A 37 -6.63 13.87 1.92
C CYS A 37 -6.47 13.65 0.42
N ASN A 38 -6.93 12.50 -0.09
CA ASN A 38 -6.71 12.05 -1.46
C ASN A 38 -7.98 11.50 -2.12
N LEU A 39 -9.15 12.12 -1.90
CA LEU A 39 -10.45 11.63 -2.40
C LEU A 39 -10.65 11.75 -3.93
N GLU A 40 -9.68 12.28 -4.67
CA GLU A 40 -9.77 12.50 -6.12
C GLU A 40 -9.23 11.34 -6.98
N PHE A 41 -8.71 10.26 -6.37
CA PHE A 41 -7.95 9.24 -7.08
C PHE A 41 -8.68 7.91 -7.26
N ASP A 42 -8.27 7.19 -8.30
CA ASP A 42 -8.77 5.85 -8.66
C ASP A 42 -8.51 4.85 -7.53
N LEU A 43 -9.56 4.16 -7.07
CA LEU A 43 -9.53 3.23 -5.94
C LEU A 43 -9.05 1.81 -6.33
N ASP A 44 -8.87 1.52 -7.62
CA ASP A 44 -8.34 0.23 -8.08
C ASP A 44 -6.85 0.05 -7.73
N ILE A 45 -6.14 1.16 -7.47
CA ILE A 45 -4.77 1.21 -6.94
C ILE A 45 -4.86 1.92 -5.59
N ASP A 46 -4.17 1.43 -4.54
CA ASP A 46 -4.18 2.13 -3.25
C ASP A 46 -3.65 3.57 -3.46
N PRO A 47 -4.49 4.61 -3.31
CA PRO A 47 -4.10 5.98 -3.59
C PRO A 47 -3.11 6.52 -2.56
N ASN A 48 -2.74 5.72 -1.57
CA ASN A 48 -1.82 6.08 -0.49
C ASN A 48 -0.42 5.49 -0.64
N ILE A 49 -0.10 4.77 -1.72
CA ILE A 49 1.25 4.25 -1.98
C ILE A 49 1.75 4.75 -3.33
N TYR A 50 2.89 5.47 -3.31
CA TYR A 50 3.59 5.88 -4.52
C TYR A 50 4.92 5.13 -4.62
N LEU A 51 5.16 4.54 -5.79
CA LEU A 51 6.39 3.82 -6.09
C LEU A 51 7.16 4.58 -7.18
N GLU A 52 8.31 5.13 -6.81
CA GLU A 52 9.27 5.71 -7.73
C GLU A 52 10.50 4.81 -7.76
N TYR A 53 11.04 4.52 -8.94
CA TYR A 53 12.23 3.68 -9.05
C TYR A 53 13.15 4.16 -10.17
N ASN A 54 14.45 3.95 -9.96
CA ASN A 54 15.48 4.09 -10.97
C ASN A 54 16.45 2.89 -10.88
N PHE A 55 17.59 2.97 -11.56
CA PHE A 55 18.56 1.88 -11.60
C PHE A 55 19.25 1.60 -10.25
N PHE A 56 19.24 2.55 -9.33
CA PHE A 56 19.99 2.51 -8.07
C PHE A 56 19.09 2.47 -6.82
N GLU A 57 17.88 3.01 -6.90
CA GLU A 57 16.97 3.10 -5.76
C GLU A 57 15.51 2.86 -6.16
N THR A 58 14.74 2.40 -5.17
CA THR A 58 13.29 2.36 -5.20
C THR A 58 12.80 3.12 -3.98
N THR A 59 12.05 4.20 -4.21
CA THR A 59 11.43 5.04 -3.19
C THR A 59 9.96 4.72 -3.08
N ILE A 60 9.54 4.32 -1.88
CA ILE A 60 8.13 4.11 -1.55
C ILE A 60 7.69 5.30 -0.70
N LYS A 61 6.68 6.04 -1.17
CA LYS A 61 6.08 7.15 -0.42
C LYS A 61 4.68 6.74 0.02
N PHE A 62 4.37 7.02 1.28
CA PHE A 62 3.07 6.72 1.87
C PHE A 62 2.29 8.02 2.04
N ALA A 63 1.05 8.05 1.58
CA ALA A 63 0.14 9.16 1.80
C ALA A 63 -0.66 8.97 3.10
N PRO A 64 -1.12 10.06 3.71
CA PRO A 64 -2.09 9.99 4.80
C PRO A 64 -3.41 9.36 4.34
N ALA A 65 -3.90 8.40 5.13
CA ALA A 65 -5.16 7.69 4.99
C ALA A 65 -6.40 8.57 5.15
N ASN A 66 -7.54 8.01 4.73
CA ASN A 66 -8.83 8.65 4.88
C ASN A 66 -9.37 8.45 6.32
N LEU A 67 -9.65 9.55 7.01
CA LEU A 67 -10.37 9.54 8.29
C LEU A 67 -11.60 10.43 8.15
N GLY A 68 -12.78 9.90 8.46
CA GLY A 68 -14.00 10.70 8.50
C GLY A 68 -13.94 11.80 9.56
N TYR A 69 -14.66 12.90 9.33
CA TYR A 69 -14.83 13.98 10.30
C TYR A 69 -16.31 14.37 10.42
N ALA A 70 -16.67 14.97 11.56
CA ALA A 70 -18.04 15.39 11.82
C ALA A 70 -18.48 16.50 10.84
N ARG A 71 -19.72 16.43 10.36
CA ARG A 71 -20.29 17.45 9.46
C ARG A 71 -20.40 18.79 10.18
N GLY A 72 -20.06 19.88 9.49
CA GLY A 72 -20.12 21.24 10.04
C GLY A 72 -18.92 21.64 10.89
N VAL A 73 -17.91 20.76 11.00
CA VAL A 73 -16.60 21.08 11.58
C VAL A 73 -15.61 21.31 10.45
N ASP A 74 -14.64 22.20 10.67
CA ASP A 74 -13.54 22.39 9.73
C ASP A 74 -12.74 21.08 9.57
N PRO A 75 -12.37 20.69 8.34
CA PRO A 75 -11.62 19.48 8.10
C PRO A 75 -10.26 19.54 8.81
N PRO A 76 -9.85 18.50 9.55
CA PRO A 76 -8.56 18.52 10.21
C PRO A 76 -7.41 18.51 9.18
N PRO A 77 -6.21 19.06 9.49
CA PRO A 77 -5.09 19.06 8.55
C PRO A 77 -4.58 17.66 8.22
N CYS A 78 -4.06 17.48 7.00
CA CYS A 78 -3.59 16.18 6.50
C CYS A 78 -2.28 15.71 7.14
N ASP A 79 -1.53 16.63 7.74
CA ASP A 79 -0.19 16.51 8.27
C ASP A 79 -0.13 16.74 9.80
N ALA A 80 -1.27 16.65 10.49
CA ALA A 80 -1.43 17.03 11.89
C ALA A 80 -0.79 16.08 12.95
N GLY A 81 -0.01 15.07 12.55
CA GLY A 81 0.61 14.10 13.46
C GLY A 81 0.81 12.75 12.78
N THR A 82 1.53 11.81 13.41
CA THR A 82 1.80 10.45 12.89
C THR A 82 1.30 9.33 13.81
N ASP A 83 0.40 9.64 14.74
CA ASP A 83 -0.18 8.69 15.69
C ASP A 83 -1.34 7.88 15.06
N GLN A 84 -1.86 6.89 15.79
CA GLN A 84 -2.90 5.99 15.26
C GLN A 84 -4.25 6.66 15.03
N ASP A 85 -4.51 7.78 15.70
CA ASP A 85 -5.73 8.58 15.51
C ASP A 85 -5.54 9.67 14.44
N SER A 86 -4.31 9.86 13.94
CA SER A 86 -4.03 10.67 12.76
C SER A 86 -4.29 9.92 11.47
N ARG A 87 -4.24 10.68 10.38
CA ARG A 87 -4.31 10.14 9.03
C ARG A 87 -3.12 9.23 8.68
N TRP A 88 -2.10 9.06 9.52
CA TRP A 88 -1.02 8.09 9.33
C TRP A 88 -1.30 6.70 9.93
N ARG A 89 -2.57 6.37 10.19
CA ARG A 89 -2.98 5.08 10.78
C ARG A 89 -2.67 3.83 9.95
N LEU A 90 -2.46 3.96 8.63
CA LEU A 90 -2.17 2.82 7.75
C LEU A 90 -0.73 2.38 7.96
N GLN A 91 -0.56 1.10 8.30
CA GLN A 91 0.73 0.46 8.40
C GLN A 91 0.94 -0.44 7.19
N TYR A 92 2.17 -0.50 6.71
CA TYR A 92 2.52 -1.32 5.56
C TYR A 92 3.72 -2.19 5.89
N ASP A 93 3.63 -3.43 5.45
CA ASP A 93 4.75 -4.35 5.45
C ASP A 93 5.35 -4.35 4.03
N VAL A 94 6.62 -4.00 3.92
CA VAL A 94 7.33 -3.99 2.63
C VAL A 94 8.06 -5.32 2.47
N TYR A 95 7.88 -5.96 1.32
CA TYR A 95 8.51 -7.21 0.97
C TYR A 95 9.37 -7.07 -0.29
N GLN A 96 10.57 -7.65 -0.24
CA GLN A 96 11.54 -7.65 -1.33
C GLN A 96 11.81 -9.08 -1.81
N TYR A 97 11.77 -9.27 -3.13
CA TYR A 97 12.09 -10.53 -3.77
C TYR A 97 13.10 -10.32 -4.91
N PHE A 98 14.24 -10.99 -4.82
CA PHE A 98 15.28 -10.95 -5.84
C PHE A 98 15.14 -12.13 -6.79
N LEU A 99 15.14 -11.85 -8.10
CA LEU A 99 15.25 -12.90 -9.10
C LEU A 99 16.66 -13.48 -9.14
N PRO A 100 16.80 -14.79 -9.44
CA PRO A 100 18.12 -15.40 -9.59
C PRO A 100 18.89 -14.75 -10.74
N GLU A 101 20.20 -14.59 -10.54
CA GLU A 101 21.09 -14.09 -11.58
C GLU A 101 21.25 -15.12 -12.71
N ASN A 102 21.42 -14.64 -13.94
CA ASN A 102 21.76 -15.40 -15.15
C ASN A 102 20.69 -16.31 -15.78
N ASP A 103 19.47 -16.42 -15.23
CA ASP A 103 18.36 -17.13 -15.90
C ASP A 103 17.14 -16.23 -16.05
N LEU A 104 17.04 -15.59 -17.21
CA LEU A 104 15.96 -14.68 -17.59
C LEU A 104 15.03 -15.31 -18.64
N THR A 105 14.97 -16.64 -18.70
CA THR A 105 13.99 -17.31 -19.55
C THR A 105 12.57 -16.92 -19.14
N GLU A 106 11.66 -16.83 -20.10
CA GLU A 106 10.27 -16.44 -19.83
C GLU A 106 9.60 -17.35 -18.79
N GLU A 107 9.85 -18.67 -18.88
CA GLU A 107 9.35 -19.66 -17.93
C GLU A 107 9.83 -19.37 -16.50
N MET A 108 11.12 -19.06 -16.33
CA MET A 108 11.68 -18.75 -15.02
C MET A 108 11.17 -17.42 -14.50
N LEU A 109 11.10 -16.38 -15.35
CA LEU A 109 10.53 -15.10 -14.98
C LEU A 109 9.08 -15.26 -14.49
N LEU A 110 8.22 -15.94 -15.25
CA LEU A 110 6.82 -16.18 -14.87
C LEU A 110 6.71 -16.97 -13.57
N LYS A 111 7.53 -18.02 -13.38
CA LYS A 111 7.58 -18.81 -12.15
C LYS A 111 7.97 -17.97 -10.93
N HIS A 112 8.89 -17.02 -11.08
CA HIS A 112 9.28 -16.12 -10.02
C HIS A 112 8.23 -15.04 -9.75
N LEU A 113 7.60 -14.48 -10.80
CA LEU A 113 6.48 -13.54 -10.66
C LEU A 113 5.30 -14.18 -9.93
N GLN A 114 4.99 -15.45 -10.21
CA GLN A 114 3.96 -16.21 -9.50
C GLN A 114 4.19 -16.32 -7.99
N ARG A 115 5.41 -16.05 -7.48
CA ARG A 115 5.66 -16.01 -6.02
C ARG A 115 5.28 -14.67 -5.39
N MET A 116 5.00 -13.66 -6.22
CA MET A 116 4.73 -12.28 -5.82
C MET A 116 3.31 -11.80 -6.16
N VAL A 117 2.42 -12.67 -6.66
CA VAL A 117 1.04 -12.30 -7.07
C VAL A 117 -0.01 -12.37 -5.96
N SER A 118 0.29 -13.03 -4.82
CA SER A 118 -0.66 -13.18 -3.72
C SER A 118 0.00 -13.00 -2.36
N VAL A 119 -0.77 -12.46 -1.39
CA VAL A 119 -0.30 -12.21 -0.02
C VAL A 119 0.38 -13.45 0.61
N PRO A 120 -0.21 -14.67 0.55
CA PRO A 120 0.42 -15.84 1.15
C PRO A 120 1.75 -16.20 0.48
N GLN A 121 1.85 -16.08 -0.84
CA GLN A 121 3.07 -16.40 -1.57
C GLN A 121 4.17 -15.37 -1.30
N VAL A 122 3.83 -14.08 -1.27
CA VAL A 122 4.79 -13.01 -0.91
C VAL A 122 5.37 -13.29 0.47
N LYS A 123 4.51 -13.52 1.47
CA LYS A 123 4.94 -13.80 2.85
C LYS A 123 5.83 -15.05 2.97
N ALA A 124 5.64 -16.04 2.11
CA ALA A 124 6.39 -17.28 2.13
C ALA A 124 7.73 -17.21 1.36
N ASN A 125 7.86 -16.32 0.37
CA ASN A 125 9.00 -16.32 -0.56
C ASN A 125 9.87 -15.05 -0.50
N ALA A 126 9.33 -13.94 0.00
CA ALA A 126 10.01 -12.64 0.02
C ALA A 126 10.52 -12.27 1.42
N LEU A 127 11.51 -11.39 1.46
CA LEU A 127 12.06 -10.84 2.70
C LEU A 127 11.25 -9.61 3.11
N LYS A 128 10.73 -9.57 4.34
CA LYS A 128 10.16 -8.36 4.92
C LYS A 128 11.30 -7.40 5.34
N VAL A 129 11.20 -6.12 4.96
CA VAL A 129 12.17 -5.05 5.28
C VAL A 129 11.55 -3.94 6.11
#